data_AF-A0A843X4L7-F1
#
_entry.id   AF-A0A843X4L7-F1
#
_cell.length_a   1.000
_cell.length_b   1.000
_cell.length_c   1.000
_cell.angle_alpha   90.00
_cell.angle_beta   90.00
_cell.angle_gamma   90.00
#
_symmetry.space_group_name_H-M   'P 1'
#
loop_
_entity.id
_entity.type
_entity.pdbx_description
1 polymer ?
#
loop_
_entity_poly.entity_id
_entity_poly.type
_entity_poly.pdbx_seq_one_letter_code
_entity_poly.pdbx_strand_id
1 'polypeptide(L)'
;MGRLVVVSAAILQVVMVALVQALPASEELPVQRTAIRAMLVFGDSSVDSGNNNNLRTTFKANFLPYGRDFFRGHPSGRFSNGRLPTDFIGTLFSLSLSLYTIYAAHTEGMYVGIFIHQSVHTPSSDRHWICVVHG
;
A
#
# COMPACT_ATOMS: atom_id res chain seq x y z
N MET A 1 -20.27 64.06 17.08
CA MET A 1 -20.18 63.11 15.94
C MET A 1 -19.36 61.86 16.26
N GLY A 2 -18.21 61.92 16.95
CA GLY A 2 -17.35 60.74 17.19
C GLY A 2 -17.92 59.58 18.02
N ARG A 3 -18.74 59.84 19.06
CA ARG A 3 -19.30 58.78 19.92
C ARG A 3 -20.27 57.85 19.17
N LEU A 4 -21.01 58.37 18.19
CA LEU A 4 -21.95 57.60 17.38
C LEU A 4 -21.23 56.64 16.43
N VAL A 5 -20.11 57.09 15.85
CA VAL A 5 -19.26 56.30 14.94
C VAL A 5 -18.57 55.15 15.67
N VAL A 6 -18.13 55.39 16.92
CA VAL A 6 -17.51 54.34 17.75
C VAL A 6 -18.51 53.27 18.14
N VAL A 7 -19.74 53.65 18.46
CA VAL A 7 -20.81 52.69 18.81
C VAL A 7 -21.23 51.86 17.60
N SER A 8 -21.37 52.47 16.42
CA SER A 8 -21.73 51.73 15.20
C SER A 8 -20.63 50.74 14.78
N ALA A 9 -19.35 51.13 14.92
CA ALA A 9 -18.22 50.25 14.62
C ALA A 9 -18.15 49.06 15.59
N ALA A 10 -18.39 49.29 16.88
CA ALA A 10 -18.43 48.22 17.89
C ALA A 10 -19.57 47.22 17.64
N ILE A 11 -20.75 47.71 17.26
CA ILE A 11 -21.89 46.84 16.90
C ILE A 11 -21.56 46.00 15.67
N LEU A 12 -20.99 46.61 14.63
CA LEU A 12 -20.59 45.89 13.42
C LEU A 12 -19.55 44.80 13.73
N GLN A 13 -18.56 45.10 14.58
CA GLN A 13 -17.54 44.15 15.01
C GLN A 13 -18.17 42.93 15.71
N VAL A 14 -19.10 43.15 16.63
CA VAL A 14 -19.78 42.08 17.38
C VAL A 14 -20.64 41.22 16.45
N VAL A 15 -21.35 41.83 15.51
CA VAL A 15 -22.15 41.11 14.51
C VAL A 15 -21.27 40.23 13.62
N MET A 16 -20.12 40.75 13.17
CA MET A 16 -19.18 39.97 12.34
C MET A 16 -18.59 38.77 13.11
N VAL A 17 -18.24 38.95 14.39
CA VAL A 17 -17.74 37.86 15.22
C VAL A 17 -18.81 36.79 15.45
N ALA A 18 -20.06 37.19 15.71
CA ALA A 18 -21.17 36.26 15.87
C ALA A 18 -21.47 35.49 14.58
N LEU A 19 -21.38 36.13 13.42
CA LEU A 19 -21.57 35.48 12.12
C LEU A 19 -20.51 34.41 11.85
N VAL A 20 -19.24 34.69 12.18
CA VAL A 20 -18.14 33.73 12.01
C VAL A 20 -18.29 32.53 12.94
N GLN A 21 -18.79 32.74 14.16
CA GLN A 21 -19.04 31.65 15.13
C GLN A 21 -20.26 30.79 14.79
N ALA A 22 -21.21 31.33 14.03
CA ALA A 22 -22.40 30.61 13.57
C ALA A 22 -22.15 29.76 12.31
N LEU A 23 -20.96 29.88 11.68
CA LEU A 23 -20.60 29.00 10.58
C LEU A 23 -20.41 27.58 11.14
N PRO A 24 -21.10 26.57 10.59
CA PRO A 24 -20.87 25.19 10.99
C PRO A 24 -19.41 24.85 10.68
N ALA A 25 -18.71 24.28 11.66
CA ALA A 25 -17.39 23.70 11.42
C ALA A 25 -17.53 22.70 10.27
N SER A 26 -16.67 22.83 9.25
CA SER A 26 -16.60 21.84 8.18
C SER A 26 -16.13 20.55 8.82
N GLU A 27 -17.04 19.59 8.99
CA GLU A 27 -16.64 18.23 9.37
C GLU A 27 -15.89 17.64 8.18
N GLU A 28 -14.56 17.51 8.31
CA GLU A 28 -13.82 16.66 7.40
C GLU A 28 -14.35 15.24 7.57
N LEU A 29 -14.99 14.72 6.53
CA LEU A 29 -15.38 13.32 6.48
C LEU A 29 -14.14 12.49 6.83
N PRO A 30 -14.24 11.52 7.76
CA PRO A 30 -13.10 10.70 8.12
C PRO A 30 -12.57 10.03 6.85
N VAL A 31 -11.35 10.39 6.45
CA VAL A 31 -10.64 9.69 5.37
C VAL A 31 -10.46 8.26 5.85
N GLN A 32 -11.34 7.38 5.39
CA GLN A 32 -11.32 5.98 5.74
C GLN A 32 -10.08 5.36 5.09
N ARG A 33 -9.00 5.24 5.87
CA ARG A 33 -7.76 4.60 5.40
C ARG A 33 -8.06 3.13 5.18
N THR A 34 -8.18 2.72 3.93
CA THR A 34 -8.21 1.32 3.54
C THR A 34 -6.91 0.66 3.97
N ALA A 35 -6.99 -0.27 4.92
CA ALA A 35 -5.83 -1.01 5.38
C ALA A 35 -5.58 -2.19 4.44
N ILE A 36 -4.47 -2.13 3.71
CA ILE A 36 -3.99 -3.27 2.93
C ILE A 36 -3.33 -4.24 3.90
N ARG A 37 -3.78 -5.50 3.89
CA ARG A 37 -3.32 -6.52 4.84
C ARG A 37 -2.46 -7.61 4.19
N ALA A 38 -2.65 -7.85 2.89
CA ALA A 38 -1.95 -8.91 2.18
C ALA A 38 -1.84 -8.61 0.68
N MET A 39 -0.84 -9.21 0.06
CA MET A 39 -0.62 -9.19 -1.38
C MET A 39 -0.32 -10.61 -1.85
N LEU A 40 -1.13 -11.11 -2.77
CA LEU A 40 -0.90 -12.35 -3.49
C LEU A 40 -0.17 -12.05 -4.79
N VAL A 41 0.86 -12.82 -5.09
CA VAL A 41 1.66 -12.67 -6.30
C VAL A 41 1.67 -14.00 -7.05
N PHE A 42 1.40 -13.94 -8.34
CA PHE A 42 1.52 -15.05 -9.28
C PHE A 42 2.52 -14.67 -10.35
N GLY A 43 3.33 -15.62 -10.80
CA GLY A 43 4.26 -15.38 -11.89
C GLY A 43 5.40 -16.39 -11.95
N ASP A 44 6.49 -15.96 -12.56
CA ASP A 44 7.70 -16.73 -12.81
C ASP A 44 8.84 -16.39 -11.83
N SER A 45 10.08 -16.73 -12.21
CA SER A 45 11.30 -16.49 -11.44
C SER A 45 11.53 -15.01 -11.08
N SER A 46 11.00 -14.07 -11.87
CA SER A 46 11.13 -12.61 -11.68
C SER A 46 10.44 -12.11 -10.42
N VAL A 47 9.45 -12.87 -9.92
CA VAL A 47 8.72 -12.55 -8.69
C VAL A 47 8.87 -13.61 -7.62
N ASP A 48 9.63 -14.69 -7.87
CA ASP A 48 9.87 -15.74 -6.90
C ASP A 48 10.81 -15.30 -5.77
N SER A 49 10.27 -15.20 -4.56
CA SER A 49 11.02 -14.84 -3.35
C SER A 49 11.80 -16.01 -2.73
N GLY A 50 11.82 -17.18 -3.37
CA GLY A 50 12.46 -18.40 -2.88
C GLY A 50 11.51 -19.56 -2.60
N ASN A 51 10.28 -19.51 -3.11
CA ASN A 51 9.30 -20.58 -2.99
C ASN A 51 9.83 -21.89 -3.62
N ASN A 52 10.56 -21.78 -4.74
CA ASN A 52 11.13 -22.94 -5.43
C ASN A 52 12.16 -23.73 -4.60
N ASN A 53 12.76 -23.14 -3.55
CA ASN A 53 13.72 -23.84 -2.70
C ASN A 53 13.10 -25.05 -1.99
N ASN A 54 11.79 -24.97 -1.71
CA ASN A 54 11.01 -26.02 -1.04
C ASN A 54 10.46 -27.07 -2.01
N LEU A 55 10.57 -26.85 -3.32
CA LEU A 55 10.08 -27.76 -4.36
C LEU A 55 11.20 -28.70 -4.85
N ARG A 56 10.80 -29.86 -5.39
CA ARG A 56 11.72 -30.81 -6.07
C ARG A 56 11.98 -30.36 -7.50
N THR A 57 12.66 -29.22 -7.65
CA THR A 57 13.01 -28.62 -8.95
C THR A 57 14.50 -28.28 -8.99
N THR A 58 15.08 -28.23 -10.18
CA THR A 58 16.44 -27.70 -10.41
C THR A 58 16.47 -26.17 -10.48
N PHE A 59 15.32 -25.52 -10.70
CA PHE A 59 15.20 -24.06 -10.77
C PHE A 59 15.22 -23.45 -9.37
N LYS A 60 16.40 -23.38 -8.75
CA LYS A 60 16.61 -22.77 -7.42
C LYS A 60 17.60 -21.61 -7.51
N ALA A 61 17.45 -20.63 -6.61
CA ALA A 61 18.37 -19.51 -6.48
C ALA A 61 18.94 -19.40 -5.06
N ASN A 62 19.17 -20.55 -4.42
CA ASN A 62 19.75 -20.68 -3.08
C ASN A 62 21.28 -20.85 -3.08
N PHE A 63 21.96 -20.34 -4.10
CA PHE A 63 23.42 -20.36 -4.22
C PHE A 63 23.95 -19.01 -4.72
N LEU A 64 25.25 -18.75 -4.53
CA LEU A 64 25.89 -17.54 -5.05
C LEU A 64 25.90 -17.56 -6.60
N PRO A 65 25.69 -16.43 -7.29
CA PRO A 65 25.82 -15.05 -6.80
C PRO A 65 24.55 -14.43 -6.22
N TYR A 66 23.42 -15.16 -6.19
CA TYR A 66 22.13 -14.60 -5.79
C TYR A 66 22.14 -14.10 -4.34
N GLY A 67 21.51 -12.95 -4.10
CA GLY A 67 21.53 -12.30 -2.79
C GLY A 67 22.88 -11.74 -2.36
N ARG A 68 23.88 -11.55 -3.25
CA ARG A 68 25.17 -10.96 -2.84
C ARG A 68 25.04 -9.55 -2.26
N ASP A 69 24.17 -8.71 -2.83
CA ASP A 69 24.00 -7.30 -2.44
C ASP A 69 22.77 -7.11 -1.52
N PHE A 70 22.17 -8.21 -1.08
CA PHE A 70 20.93 -8.26 -0.29
C PHE A 70 21.05 -9.31 0.82
N PHE A 71 20.19 -9.33 1.84
CA PHE A 71 20.28 -10.32 2.94
C PHE A 71 21.70 -10.57 3.52
N ARG A 72 22.53 -9.51 3.62
CA ARG A 72 23.92 -9.59 4.10
C ARG A 72 24.84 -10.51 3.28
N GLY A 73 24.55 -10.70 1.99
CA GLY A 73 25.36 -11.52 1.09
C GLY A 73 25.04 -13.02 1.13
N HIS A 74 23.98 -13.42 1.84
CA HIS A 74 23.53 -14.80 1.85
C HIS A 74 22.62 -15.12 0.64
N PRO A 75 22.69 -16.35 0.09
CA PRO A 75 21.79 -16.78 -0.95
C PRO A 75 20.33 -16.62 -0.54
N SER A 76 19.63 -15.72 -1.23
CA SER A 76 18.30 -15.28 -0.83
C SER A 76 17.19 -16.23 -1.28
N GLY A 77 17.48 -17.17 -2.19
CA GLY A 77 16.45 -17.95 -2.89
C GLY A 77 15.77 -17.19 -4.03
N ARG A 78 16.13 -15.93 -4.25
CA ARG A 78 15.55 -15.07 -5.28
C ARG A 78 16.45 -15.06 -6.50
N PHE A 79 15.88 -15.03 -7.70
CA PHE A 79 16.64 -14.90 -8.95
C PHE A 79 17.16 -13.47 -9.18
N SER A 80 17.67 -12.83 -8.13
CA SER A 80 18.21 -11.47 -8.13
C SER A 80 19.28 -11.31 -7.05
N ASN A 81 20.20 -10.35 -7.25
CA ASN A 81 21.16 -9.93 -6.22
C ASN A 81 20.54 -8.96 -5.21
N GLY A 82 19.31 -8.49 -5.47
CA GLY A 82 18.63 -7.41 -4.76
C GLY A 82 17.18 -7.73 -4.41
N ARG A 83 16.42 -6.66 -4.19
CA ARG A 83 14.96 -6.70 -4.06
C ARG A 83 14.30 -7.07 -5.39
N LEU A 84 13.14 -7.72 -5.31
CA LEU A 84 12.27 -8.00 -6.46
C LEU A 84 11.32 -6.82 -6.72
N PRO A 85 10.75 -6.68 -7.94
CA PRO A 85 9.73 -5.67 -8.23
C PRO A 85 8.57 -5.67 -7.21
N THR A 86 8.18 -6.84 -6.74
CA THR A 86 7.13 -7.05 -5.73
C THR A 86 7.48 -6.48 -4.35
N ASP A 87 8.76 -6.43 -3.97
CA ASP A 87 9.19 -5.84 -2.70
C ASP A 87 8.97 -4.33 -2.69
N PHE A 88 9.14 -3.67 -3.85
CA PHE A 88 8.90 -2.23 -3.98
C PHE A 88 7.41 -1.91 -3.88
N ILE A 89 6.57 -2.66 -4.60
CA ILE A 89 5.10 -2.53 -4.54
C ILE A 89 4.60 -2.75 -3.11
N GLY A 90 5.09 -3.79 -2.47
CA GLY A 90 4.76 -4.09 -1.10
C GLY A 90 5.19 -3.01 -0.09
N THR A 91 6.36 -2.39 -0.32
CA THR A 91 6.81 -1.23 0.48
C THR A 91 5.88 -0.04 0.34
N LEU A 92 5.35 0.23 -0.87
CA LEU A 92 4.37 1.31 -1.10
C LEU A 92 3.11 1.11 -0.25
N PHE A 93 2.71 -0.14 -0.03
CA PHE A 93 1.55 -0.50 0.80
C PHE A 93 1.89 -0.77 2.26
N SER A 94 3.12 -0.45 2.71
CA SER A 94 3.60 -0.71 4.08
C SER A 94 3.45 -2.18 4.52
N LEU A 95 3.53 -3.11 3.56
CA LEU A 95 3.47 -4.54 3.82
C LEU A 95 4.87 -5.05 4.21
N SER A 96 4.92 -5.93 5.21
CA SER A 96 6.17 -6.60 5.57
C SER A 96 6.52 -7.68 4.54
N LEU A 97 7.82 -7.94 4.34
CA LEU A 97 8.31 -8.95 3.39
C LEU A 97 7.77 -10.37 3.60
N SER A 98 7.26 -10.67 4.81
CA SER A 98 6.67 -11.97 5.15
C SER A 98 5.21 -12.13 4.72
N LEU A 99 4.54 -11.07 4.25
CA LEU A 99 3.10 -11.08 3.95
C LEU A 99 2.78 -11.26 2.46
N TYR A 100 3.79 -11.58 1.63
CA TYR A 100 3.61 -11.88 0.22
C TYR A 100 3.45 -13.40 0.03
N THR A 101 2.26 -13.86 -0.34
CA THR A 101 2.08 -15.24 -0.77
C THR A 101 2.36 -15.33 -2.26
N ILE A 102 3.40 -16.08 -2.63
CA ILE A 102 3.83 -16.23 -4.02
C ILE A 102 3.44 -17.62 -4.51
N TYR A 103 2.50 -17.66 -5.45
CA TYR A 103 2.12 -18.87 -6.15
C TYR A 103 2.82 -18.87 -7.51
N ALA A 104 3.89 -19.65 -7.62
CA ALA A 104 4.52 -19.92 -8.90
C ALA A 104 3.61 -20.87 -9.70
N ALA A 105 2.81 -20.31 -10.61
CA ALA A 105 2.01 -21.10 -11.53
C ALA A 105 2.85 -21.41 -12.78
N HIS A 106 3.19 -22.69 -12.96
CA HIS A 106 3.76 -23.20 -14.20
C HIS A 106 2.66 -23.27 -15.26
N THR A 107 2.42 -22.17 -15.99
CA THR A 107 1.55 -22.18 -17.17
C THR A 107 2.19 -21.35 -18.28
N GLU A 108 2.03 -21.82 -19.52
CA GLU A 108 2.71 -21.36 -20.75
C GLU A 108 2.35 -19.95 -21.24
N GLY A 109 2.10 -19.02 -20.33
CA GLY A 109 1.96 -17.60 -20.60
C GLY A 109 2.68 -16.83 -19.50
N MET A 110 3.67 -16.03 -19.88
CA MET A 110 4.56 -15.22 -19.04
C MET A 110 3.81 -14.06 -18.34
N TYR A 111 2.79 -14.35 -17.53
CA TYR A 111 2.00 -13.31 -16.87
C TYR A 111 2.38 -13.20 -15.39
N VAL A 112 2.76 -11.99 -14.98
CA VAL A 112 2.92 -11.63 -13.57
C VAL A 112 1.63 -10.94 -13.10
N GLY A 113 0.96 -11.55 -12.13
CA GLY A 113 -0.27 -11.05 -11.53
C GLY A 113 -0.08 -10.67 -10.07
N ILE A 114 -0.56 -9.50 -9.67
CA ILE A 114 -0.54 -9.04 -8.28
C ILE A 114 -1.98 -8.77 -7.83
N PHE A 115 -2.41 -9.48 -6.79
CA PHE A 115 -3.71 -9.32 -6.15
C PHE A 115 -3.52 -8.70 -4.76
N ILE A 116 -4.09 -7.52 -4.56
CA ILE A 116 -3.95 -6.81 -3.29
C ILE A 116 -5.27 -6.91 -2.51
N HIS A 117 -5.20 -7.46 -1.30
CA HIS A 117 -6.34 -7.54 -0.40
C HIS A 117 -6.49 -6.24 0.38
N GLN A 118 -7.57 -5.51 0.13
CA GLN A 118 -7.95 -4.35 0.93
C GLN A 118 -9.07 -4.75 1.88
N SER A 119 -8.84 -4.62 3.19
CA SER A 119 -9.93 -4.67 4.15
C SER A 119 -10.48 -3.27 4.30
N VAL A 120 -11.63 -3.00 3.69
CA VAL A 120 -12.42 -1.80 4.00
C VAL A 120 -13.12 -2.08 5.32
N HIS A 121 -12.98 -1.20 6.31
CA HIS A 121 -13.73 -1.33 7.56
C HIS A 121 -15.12 -0.71 7.40
N THR A 122 -15.93 -1.21 6.47
CA THR A 122 -17.35 -0.82 6.33
C THR A 122 -18.24 -1.64 7.27
N PRO A 123 -19.42 -1.14 7.68
CA PRO A 123 -20.41 -1.92 8.42
C PRO A 123 -20.91 -3.16 7.64
N SER A 124 -20.85 -3.12 6.30
CA SER A 124 -20.92 -4.32 5.44
C SER A 124 -19.51 -4.85 5.22
N SER A 125 -19.28 -6.14 5.49
CA SER A 125 -17.96 -6.77 5.35
C SER A 125 -17.59 -7.05 3.90
N ASP A 126 -17.65 -6.06 3.01
CA ASP A 126 -17.36 -6.26 1.60
C ASP A 126 -15.83 -6.30 1.37
N ARG A 127 -15.36 -7.45 0.90
CA ARG A 127 -13.95 -7.71 0.59
C ARG A 127 -13.69 -7.40 -0.88
N HIS A 128 -12.86 -6.39 -1.15
CA HIS A 128 -12.48 -6.01 -2.50
C HIS A 128 -11.04 -6.42 -2.79
N TRP A 129 -10.84 -7.10 -3.93
CA TRP A 129 -9.53 -7.43 -4.47
C TRP A 129 -9.21 -6.48 -5.61
N ILE A 130 -8.07 -5.79 -5.53
CA ILE A 130 -7.55 -5.02 -6.66
C ILE A 130 -6.57 -5.93 -7.40
N CYS A 131 -6.86 -6.20 -8.67
CA CYS A 131 -5.98 -6.94 -9.57
C CYS A 131 -5.14 -5.96 -10.37
N VAL A 132 -3.82 -6.04 -10.24
CA VAL A 132 -2.87 -5.36 -11.12
C VAL A 132 -2.15 -6.45 -11.89
N VAL A 133 -2.51 -6.62 -13.17
CA VAL A 133 -1.81 -7.50 -14.12
C VAL A 133 -0.85 -6.64 -14.93
N HIS A 134 0.41 -7.06 -15.03
CA HIS A 134 1.32 -6.57 -16.06
C HIS A 134 1.78 -7.77 -16.89
N GLY A 135 1.62 -7.66 -18.21
CA GLY A 135 2.11 -8.60 -19.21
C GLY A 135 3.31 -8.04 -19.95
#